data_AF-A0A261FN60-F1
#
_entry.id   AF-A0A261FN60-F1
#
_cell.length_a   1.000
_cell.length_b   1.000
_cell.length_c   1.000
_cell.angle_alpha   90.00
_cell.angle_beta   90.00
_cell.angle_gamma   90.00
#
_symmetry.space_group_name_H-M   'P 1'
#
loop_
_entity.id
_entity.type
_entity.pdbx_description
1 polymer ?
#
loop_
_entity_poly.entity_id
_entity_poly.type
_entity_poly.pdbx_seq_one_letter_code
_entity_poly.pdbx_strand_id
1 'polypeptide(L)'
;MASYGAETLQDGRYRLSFTVGGLLVSQGQTIASLLLAECGSRTDMTSNDAVEALESNPNTGVNAALAAEAVEVGEQVVKVRQRAVDENVLSIRTYSASVRTVREVIKRLSALTWQELRHLADEDSPLPDRQALMWVAMCRYYAIVGEFANEVLREHYLLGKATVTHDDYDRFMLDKSLWHPEVDDLSSATIAKLRSNVFKAMFEADLLCKEDDTIRPSLLSREMTSILMRRADSFDFFPMRGTSLA
;
A
#
# COMPACT_ATOMS: atom_id res chain seq x y z
N MET A 1 3.56 17.61 -10.25
CA MET A 1 2.28 17.12 -9.71
C MET A 1 2.56 15.90 -8.87
N ALA A 2 1.86 15.68 -7.75
CA ALA A 2 1.99 14.40 -7.06
C ALA A 2 1.35 13.32 -7.93
N SER A 3 2.07 12.23 -8.18
CA SER A 3 1.51 11.07 -8.88
C SER A 3 0.73 10.20 -7.88
N TYR A 4 -0.41 9.68 -8.32
CA TYR A 4 -1.34 8.85 -7.55
C TYR A 4 -1.53 7.50 -8.25
N GLY A 5 -1.91 6.48 -7.49
CA GLY A 5 -1.93 5.10 -7.97
C GLY A 5 -0.58 4.40 -7.78
N ALA A 6 -0.56 3.11 -8.09
CA ALA A 6 0.66 2.32 -8.08
C ALA A 6 1.71 2.96 -8.99
N GLU A 7 2.96 2.86 -8.56
CA GLU A 7 4.08 3.28 -9.37
C GLU A 7 4.34 2.21 -10.44
N THR A 8 3.99 2.56 -11.68
CA THR A 8 4.53 1.92 -12.86
C THR A 8 5.79 2.68 -13.26
N LEU A 9 6.91 1.98 -13.46
CA LEU A 9 8.18 2.59 -13.90
C LEU A 9 8.14 3.01 -15.38
N GLN A 10 7.02 3.59 -15.85
CA GLN A 10 6.82 4.05 -17.22
C GLN A 10 7.81 5.15 -17.66
N ASP A 11 8.29 5.95 -16.69
CA ASP A 11 9.36 6.96 -16.89
C ASP A 11 10.72 6.54 -16.29
N GLY A 12 10.86 5.28 -15.85
CA GLY A 12 12.11 4.69 -15.35
C GLY A 12 12.63 5.23 -14.01
N ARG A 13 11.90 6.13 -13.33
CA ARG A 13 12.35 6.76 -12.07
C ARG A 13 11.54 6.34 -10.85
N TYR A 14 12.22 6.09 -9.73
CA TYR A 14 11.57 5.77 -8.45
C TYR A 14 11.01 7.00 -7.71
N ARG A 15 9.84 6.85 -7.09
CA ARG A 15 9.33 7.77 -6.05
C ARG A 15 10.07 7.54 -4.74
N LEU A 16 10.98 8.44 -4.39
CA LEU A 16 11.82 8.32 -3.16
C LEU A 16 11.33 9.22 -2.01
N SER A 17 10.03 9.48 -1.92
CA SER A 17 9.46 10.51 -1.03
C SER A 17 8.90 10.03 0.33
N PHE A 18 9.08 8.75 0.67
CA PHE A 18 8.52 8.12 1.88
C PHE A 18 9.32 8.41 3.16
N THR A 19 9.29 9.66 3.61
CA THR A 19 10.05 10.08 4.81
C THR A 19 9.26 9.95 6.11
N VAL A 20 7.94 9.78 6.04
CA VAL A 20 7.09 9.44 7.20
C VAL A 20 7.23 7.95 7.48
N GLY A 21 7.74 7.61 8.66
CA GLY A 21 8.10 6.24 9.00
C GLY A 21 6.94 5.40 9.52
N GLY A 22 7.03 4.09 9.30
CA GLY A 22 6.03 3.11 9.71
C GLY A 22 4.95 2.87 8.66
N LEU A 23 4.04 2.00 9.01
CA LEU A 23 2.97 1.44 8.18
C LEU A 23 1.73 2.33 8.18
N LEU A 24 1.53 3.11 9.26
CA LEU A 24 0.45 4.09 9.42
C LEU A 24 -0.96 3.45 9.41
N VAL A 25 -1.12 2.27 10.02
CA VAL A 25 -2.37 1.48 9.96
C VAL A 25 -3.58 2.25 10.49
N SER A 26 -3.49 2.83 11.69
CA SER A 26 -4.63 3.56 12.27
C SER A 26 -4.98 4.79 11.45
N GLN A 27 -3.99 5.53 10.94
CA GLN A 27 -4.25 6.68 10.08
C GLN A 27 -4.81 6.26 8.72
N GLY A 28 -4.35 5.13 8.18
CA GLY A 28 -4.87 4.50 6.97
C GLY A 28 -6.34 4.14 7.11
N GLN A 29 -6.72 3.45 8.19
CA GLN A 29 -8.11 3.12 8.51
C GLN A 29 -8.96 4.39 8.60
N THR A 30 -8.55 5.38 9.40
CA THR A 30 -9.31 6.62 9.58
C THR A 30 -9.54 7.37 8.27
N ILE A 31 -8.52 7.49 7.41
CA ILE A 31 -8.66 8.19 6.12
C ILE A 31 -9.47 7.35 5.13
N ALA A 32 -9.35 6.02 5.15
CA ALA A 32 -10.17 5.13 4.33
C ALA A 32 -11.66 5.25 4.69
N SER A 33 -12.01 5.25 5.98
CA SER A 33 -13.39 5.46 6.44
C SER A 33 -13.93 6.83 6.01
N LEU A 34 -13.12 7.89 6.13
CA LEU A 34 -13.50 9.23 5.68
C LEU A 34 -13.75 9.28 4.17
N LEU A 35 -12.90 8.63 3.38
CA LEU A 35 -13.02 8.57 1.92
C LEU A 35 -14.26 7.80 1.47
N LEU A 36 -14.58 6.69 2.14
CA LEU A 36 -15.78 5.90 1.86
C LEU A 36 -17.06 6.66 2.24
N ALA A 37 -17.06 7.39 3.36
CA ALA A 37 -18.20 8.23 3.75
C ALA A 37 -18.49 9.34 2.71
N GLU A 38 -17.43 9.98 2.18
CA GLU A 38 -17.53 11.01 1.14
C GLU A 38 -18.01 10.45 -0.22
N CYS A 39 -17.70 9.19 -0.52
CA CYS A 39 -18.16 8.54 -1.75
C CYS A 39 -19.58 7.96 -1.62
N GLY A 40 -19.91 7.39 -0.46
CA GLY A 40 -21.22 6.81 -0.17
C GLY A 40 -22.35 7.84 -0.11
N SER A 41 -22.06 9.06 0.37
CA SER A 41 -23.00 10.19 0.35
C SER A 41 -23.30 10.72 -1.06
N ARG A 42 -22.60 10.23 -2.09
CA ARG A 42 -22.81 10.59 -3.50
C ARG A 42 -23.64 9.56 -4.28
N THR A 43 -23.69 8.32 -3.82
CA THR A 43 -24.52 7.24 -4.41
C THR A 43 -26.03 7.43 -4.18
N ASP A 44 -26.43 8.34 -3.29
CA ASP A 44 -27.84 8.70 -3.06
C ASP A 44 -28.40 9.68 -4.12
N MET A 45 -27.59 10.16 -5.07
CA MET A 45 -28.02 11.11 -6.13
C MET A 45 -27.97 10.56 -7.57
N THR A 46 -27.56 9.31 -7.80
CA THR A 46 -27.52 8.70 -9.16
C THR A 46 -28.28 7.39 -9.29
N SER A 47 -29.16 7.08 -8.33
CA SER A 47 -29.97 5.85 -8.31
C SER A 47 -31.12 5.80 -9.34
N ASN A 48 -31.21 6.78 -10.26
CA ASN A 48 -32.16 6.70 -11.39
C ASN A 48 -31.51 6.35 -12.74
N ASP A 49 -30.22 6.59 -12.96
CA ASP A 49 -29.61 6.41 -14.30
C ASP A 49 -28.84 5.07 -14.46
N ALA A 50 -28.44 4.44 -13.34
CA ALA A 50 -27.73 3.16 -13.38
C ALA A 50 -28.65 1.94 -13.50
N VAL A 51 -29.95 2.12 -13.25
CA VAL A 51 -30.93 1.01 -13.26
C VAL A 51 -31.32 0.61 -14.69
N GLU A 52 -31.22 1.54 -15.65
CA GLU A 52 -31.57 1.28 -17.07
C GLU A 52 -30.47 0.54 -17.85
N ALA A 53 -29.23 0.48 -17.36
CA ALA A 53 -28.12 -0.20 -18.04
C ALA A 53 -27.92 -1.67 -17.60
N LEU A 54 -28.66 -2.14 -16.58
CA LEU A 54 -28.50 -3.47 -15.97
C LEU A 54 -29.28 -4.59 -16.68
N GLU A 55 -30.08 -4.28 -17.71
CA GLU A 55 -30.98 -5.27 -18.33
C GLU A 55 -30.38 -6.06 -19.51
N SER A 56 -29.12 -5.80 -19.90
CA SER A 56 -28.45 -6.56 -20.96
C SER A 56 -27.31 -7.43 -20.42
N ASN A 57 -27.65 -8.67 -20.05
CA ASN A 57 -26.78 -9.77 -19.63
C ASN A 57 -26.19 -9.69 -18.19
N PRO A 58 -26.72 -10.48 -17.23
CA PRO A 58 -26.28 -10.45 -15.83
C PRO A 58 -24.81 -10.86 -15.65
N ASN A 59 -24.24 -11.66 -16.56
CA ASN A 59 -22.84 -12.07 -16.48
C ASN A 59 -21.87 -10.96 -16.93
N THR A 60 -22.33 -10.05 -17.80
CA THR A 60 -21.55 -8.88 -18.23
C THR A 60 -21.54 -7.81 -17.13
N GLY A 61 -22.68 -7.60 -16.45
CA GLY A 61 -22.77 -6.67 -15.32
C GLY A 61 -21.91 -7.08 -14.12
N VAL A 62 -21.89 -8.37 -13.77
CA VAL A 62 -21.03 -8.88 -12.68
C VAL A 62 -19.54 -8.72 -13.03
N ASN A 63 -19.11 -9.09 -14.23
CA ASN A 63 -17.71 -8.92 -14.63
C ASN A 63 -17.28 -7.45 -14.71
N ALA A 64 -18.16 -6.56 -15.16
CA ALA A 64 -17.90 -5.11 -15.19
C ALA A 64 -17.80 -4.51 -13.78
N ALA A 65 -18.65 -4.93 -12.85
CA ALA A 65 -18.58 -4.49 -11.45
C ALA A 65 -17.31 -5.00 -10.74
N LEU A 66 -16.94 -6.27 -10.96
CA LEU A 66 -15.70 -6.85 -10.45
C LEU A 66 -14.46 -6.14 -11.01
N ALA A 67 -14.48 -5.78 -12.30
CA ALA A 67 -13.42 -5.02 -12.94
C ALA A 67 -13.34 -3.58 -12.38
N ALA A 68 -14.48 -2.91 -12.16
CA ALA A 68 -14.53 -1.58 -11.58
C ALA A 68 -14.02 -1.53 -10.13
N GLU A 69 -14.28 -2.58 -9.34
CA GLU A 69 -13.74 -2.72 -7.99
C GLU A 69 -12.26 -3.07 -7.94
N ALA A 70 -11.68 -3.56 -9.04
CA ALA A 70 -10.25 -3.82 -9.16
C ALA A 70 -9.45 -2.58 -9.59
N VAL A 71 -10.13 -1.49 -9.98
CA VAL A 71 -9.48 -0.22 -10.32
C VAL A 71 -8.99 0.46 -9.05
N GLU A 72 -7.75 0.95 -9.11
CA GLU A 72 -7.16 1.77 -8.06
C GLU A 72 -7.97 3.04 -7.84
N VAL A 73 -8.01 3.51 -6.60
CA VAL A 73 -8.71 4.74 -6.24
C VAL A 73 -8.06 5.95 -6.92
N GLY A 74 -6.74 5.92 -7.12
CA GLY A 74 -6.01 6.94 -7.88
C GLY A 74 -6.22 8.32 -7.30
N GLU A 75 -6.52 9.32 -8.14
CA GLU A 75 -6.66 10.72 -7.73
C GLU A 75 -7.86 11.01 -6.81
N GLN A 76 -8.84 10.08 -6.71
CA GLN A 76 -10.04 10.28 -5.89
C GLN A 76 -9.74 10.52 -4.41
N VAL A 77 -8.61 9.98 -3.91
CA VAL A 77 -8.15 10.17 -2.53
C VAL A 77 -7.90 11.65 -2.17
N VAL A 78 -7.68 12.52 -3.15
CA VAL A 78 -7.33 13.92 -2.92
C VAL A 78 -8.51 14.70 -2.34
N LYS A 79 -9.74 14.27 -2.61
CA LYS A 79 -10.97 14.95 -2.17
C LYS A 79 -11.04 15.11 -0.65
N VAL A 80 -10.57 14.12 0.10
CA VAL A 80 -10.61 14.14 1.56
C VAL A 80 -9.39 14.82 2.20
N ARG A 81 -8.39 15.22 1.42
CA ARG A 81 -7.12 15.77 1.93
C ARG A 81 -7.31 17.02 2.77
N GLN A 82 -8.05 18.00 2.23
CA GLN A 82 -8.24 19.29 2.89
C GLN A 82 -9.01 19.10 4.18
N ARG A 83 -10.13 18.36 4.11
CA ARG A 83 -10.97 18.00 5.24
C ARG A 83 -10.21 17.23 6.34
N ALA A 84 -9.41 16.22 5.96
CA ALA A 84 -8.62 15.44 6.91
C ALA A 84 -7.63 16.28 7.73
N VAL A 85 -7.07 17.34 7.12
CA VAL A 85 -6.17 18.28 7.77
C VAL A 85 -6.95 19.30 8.62
N ASP A 86 -7.98 19.91 8.05
CA ASP A 86 -8.73 21.00 8.69
C ASP A 86 -9.53 20.53 9.91
N GLU A 87 -10.12 19.33 9.82
CA GLU A 87 -10.85 18.69 10.93
C GLU A 87 -9.90 17.96 11.90
N ASN A 88 -8.58 17.98 11.64
CA ASN A 88 -7.57 17.23 12.40
C ASN A 88 -7.98 15.78 12.69
N VAL A 89 -8.46 15.07 11.67
CA VAL A 89 -9.10 13.75 11.83
C VAL A 89 -8.13 12.73 12.44
N LEU A 90 -6.82 12.89 12.20
CA LEU A 90 -5.77 12.04 12.77
C LEU A 90 -5.39 12.38 14.23
N SER A 91 -6.00 13.42 14.82
CA SER A 91 -5.72 13.91 16.18
C SER A 91 -4.23 14.18 16.45
N ILE A 92 -3.51 14.69 15.45
CA ILE A 92 -2.06 14.95 15.57
C ILE A 92 -1.84 16.34 16.16
N ARG A 93 -0.91 16.42 17.14
CA ARG A 93 -0.68 17.63 17.95
C ARG A 93 -0.21 18.85 17.16
N THR A 94 0.53 18.64 16.07
CA THR A 94 1.07 19.76 15.28
C THR A 94 0.55 19.70 13.85
N TYR A 95 0.10 20.85 13.35
CA TYR A 95 -0.44 20.98 12.01
C TYR A 95 0.52 20.47 10.93
N SER A 96 1.81 20.83 11.02
CA SER A 96 2.82 20.39 10.06
C SER A 96 3.02 18.87 10.05
N ALA A 97 2.94 18.21 11.20
CA ALA A 97 3.01 16.75 11.26
C ALA A 97 1.72 16.13 10.71
N SER A 98 0.55 16.70 11.04
CA SER A 98 -0.74 16.26 10.51
C SER A 98 -0.76 16.31 8.99
N VAL A 99 -0.40 17.45 8.39
CA VAL A 99 -0.30 17.61 6.93
C VAL A 99 0.64 16.59 6.31
N ARG A 100 1.81 16.34 6.92
CA ARG A 100 2.78 15.38 6.39
C ARG A 100 2.23 13.95 6.43
N THR A 101 1.63 13.54 7.56
CA THR A 101 1.06 12.20 7.72
C THR A 101 -0.14 11.98 6.80
N VAL A 102 -1.07 12.94 6.73
CA VAL A 102 -2.22 12.87 5.81
C VAL A 102 -1.75 12.72 4.37
N ARG A 103 -0.76 13.50 3.93
CA ARG A 103 -0.20 13.39 2.57
C ARG A 103 0.37 12.02 2.30
N GLU A 104 1.12 11.44 3.24
CA GLU A 104 1.70 10.11 3.07
C GLU A 104 0.61 9.03 2.99
N VAL A 105 -0.38 9.07 3.88
CA VAL A 105 -1.46 8.09 3.89
C VAL A 105 -2.24 8.16 2.58
N ILE A 106 -2.62 9.36 2.13
CA ILE A 106 -3.34 9.57 0.87
C ILE A 106 -2.58 9.00 -0.31
N LYS A 107 -1.26 9.19 -0.36
CA LYS A 107 -0.41 8.60 -1.41
C LYS A 107 -0.53 7.07 -1.42
N ARG A 108 -0.31 6.41 -0.29
CA ARG A 108 -0.37 4.95 -0.19
C ARG A 108 -1.77 4.42 -0.53
N LEU A 109 -2.82 5.01 0.05
CA LEU A 109 -4.20 4.62 -0.21
C LEU A 109 -4.61 4.79 -1.68
N SER A 110 -3.97 5.69 -2.43
CA SER A 110 -4.26 5.84 -3.87
C SER A 110 -3.90 4.62 -4.71
N ALA A 111 -2.96 3.78 -4.25
CA ALA A 111 -2.55 2.55 -4.90
C ALA A 111 -3.39 1.32 -4.50
N LEU A 112 -4.38 1.52 -3.62
CA LEU A 112 -5.35 0.50 -3.24
C LEU A 112 -6.61 0.62 -4.10
N THR A 113 -7.32 -0.50 -4.24
CA THR A 113 -8.63 -0.57 -4.86
C THR A 113 -9.73 -0.20 -3.87
N TRP A 114 -10.95 0.07 -4.37
CA TRP A 114 -12.09 0.36 -3.49
C TRP A 114 -12.43 -0.81 -2.56
N GLN A 115 -12.30 -2.05 -3.02
CA GLN A 115 -12.53 -3.22 -2.17
C GLN A 115 -11.49 -3.30 -1.04
N GLU A 116 -10.22 -3.07 -1.35
CA GLU A 116 -9.13 -3.03 -0.36
C GLU A 116 -9.34 -1.91 0.66
N LEU A 117 -9.80 -0.73 0.23
CA LEU A 117 -10.13 0.36 1.15
C LEU A 117 -11.30 0.04 2.08
N ARG A 118 -12.33 -0.67 1.59
CA ARG A 118 -13.46 -1.11 2.45
C ARG A 118 -12.96 -2.05 3.54
N HIS A 119 -12.13 -3.04 3.18
CA HIS A 119 -11.53 -3.95 4.16
C HIS A 119 -10.58 -3.23 5.13
N LEU A 120 -9.87 -2.20 4.68
CA LEU A 120 -9.03 -1.40 5.57
C LEU A 120 -9.87 -0.59 6.58
N ALA A 121 -11.01 -0.06 6.15
CA ALA A 121 -11.88 0.83 6.92
C ALA A 121 -12.84 0.10 7.86
N ASP A 122 -13.25 -1.12 7.51
CA ASP A 122 -14.15 -1.96 8.30
C ASP A 122 -13.57 -2.17 9.70
N GLU A 123 -14.39 -2.06 10.74
CA GLU A 123 -14.02 -2.20 12.15
C GLU A 123 -13.78 -3.66 12.54
N ASP A 124 -14.45 -4.59 11.86
CA ASP A 124 -14.38 -6.03 12.13
C ASP A 124 -13.16 -6.71 11.50
N SER A 125 -12.48 -6.04 10.55
CA SER A 125 -11.29 -6.59 9.91
C SER A 125 -10.17 -6.87 10.92
N PRO A 126 -9.46 -8.01 10.82
CA PRO A 126 -8.34 -8.30 11.71
C PRO A 126 -7.20 -7.28 11.57
N LEU A 127 -6.50 -6.97 12.66
CA LEU A 127 -5.32 -6.10 12.61
C LEU A 127 -4.22 -6.59 11.63
N PRO A 128 -3.88 -7.90 11.58
CA PRO A 128 -2.91 -8.43 10.60
C PRO A 128 -3.29 -8.15 9.15
N ASP A 129 -4.59 -8.17 8.84
CA ASP A 129 -5.08 -7.88 7.50
C ASP A 129 -4.90 -6.39 7.15
N ARG A 130 -5.19 -5.48 8.08
CA ARG A 130 -4.96 -4.04 7.88
C ARG A 130 -3.46 -3.72 7.75
N GLN A 131 -2.61 -4.42 8.51
CA GLN A 131 -1.16 -4.33 8.39
C GLN A 131 -0.70 -4.79 7.00
N ALA A 132 -1.17 -5.95 6.54
CA ALA A 132 -0.86 -6.48 5.21
C ALA A 132 -1.28 -5.50 4.10
N LEU A 133 -2.48 -4.92 4.17
CA LEU A 133 -2.95 -3.94 3.18
C LEU A 133 -2.10 -2.68 3.14
N MET A 134 -1.70 -2.15 4.29
CA MET A 134 -0.85 -0.96 4.33
C MET A 134 0.57 -1.25 3.85
N TRP A 135 1.06 -2.50 4.00
CA TRP A 135 2.30 -2.95 3.40
C TRP A 135 2.20 -3.03 1.88
N VAL A 136 1.13 -3.64 1.37
CA VAL A 136 0.82 -3.67 -0.07
C VAL A 136 0.70 -2.26 -0.65
N ALA A 137 0.00 -1.36 0.04
CA ALA A 137 -0.15 0.04 -0.38
C ALA A 137 1.21 0.75 -0.51
N MET A 138 2.12 0.49 0.44
CA MET A 138 3.48 1.04 0.41
C MET A 138 4.30 0.45 -0.75
N CYS A 139 4.26 -0.86 -0.94
CA CYS A 139 4.99 -1.56 -2.02
C CYS A 139 4.50 -1.16 -3.41
N ARG A 140 3.17 -1.02 -3.59
CA ARG A 140 2.59 -0.58 -4.86
C ARG A 140 2.87 0.88 -5.15
N TYR A 141 2.77 1.77 -4.15
CA TYR A 141 2.98 3.20 -4.38
C TYR A 141 4.47 3.57 -4.57
N TYR A 142 5.38 2.82 -3.95
CA TYR A 142 6.83 3.02 -4.05
C TYR A 142 7.48 1.77 -4.63
N ALA A 143 7.75 1.75 -5.94
CA ALA A 143 8.24 0.56 -6.65
C ALA A 143 9.55 0.05 -6.05
N ILE A 144 10.43 0.93 -5.58
CA ILE A 144 11.68 0.55 -4.90
C ILE A 144 11.45 -0.33 -3.65
N VAL A 145 10.33 -0.09 -2.93
CA VAL A 145 9.96 -0.88 -1.75
C VAL A 145 9.36 -2.21 -2.18
N GLY A 146 8.50 -2.22 -3.21
CA GLY A 146 7.95 -3.45 -3.77
C GLY A 146 9.02 -4.37 -4.35
N GLU A 147 10.02 -3.81 -5.03
CA GLU A 147 11.18 -4.55 -5.53
C GLU A 147 12.04 -5.09 -4.39
N PHE A 148 12.31 -4.30 -3.35
CA PHE A 148 13.01 -4.80 -2.16
C PHE A 148 12.26 -5.95 -1.49
N ALA A 149 10.93 -5.86 -1.41
CA ALA A 149 10.08 -6.90 -0.84
C ALA A 149 10.18 -8.21 -1.65
N ASN A 150 10.24 -8.12 -2.98
CA ASN A 150 10.33 -9.29 -3.86
C ASN A 150 11.76 -9.86 -3.95
N GLU A 151 12.73 -9.01 -4.32
CA GLU A 151 14.13 -9.37 -4.63
C GLU A 151 14.96 -9.69 -3.38
N VAL A 152 14.58 -9.17 -2.20
CA VAL A 152 15.34 -9.41 -0.96
C VAL A 152 14.51 -10.19 0.03
N LEU A 153 13.40 -9.63 0.52
CA LEU A 153 12.62 -10.24 1.60
C LEU A 153 12.05 -11.61 1.19
N ARG A 154 11.34 -11.67 0.06
CA ARG A 154 10.74 -12.91 -0.42
C ARG A 154 11.79 -13.88 -0.94
N GLU A 155 12.79 -13.42 -1.68
CA GLU A 155 13.87 -14.30 -2.16
C GLU A 155 14.63 -14.95 -0.98
N HIS A 156 14.98 -14.18 0.06
CA HIS A 156 15.63 -14.71 1.25
C HIS A 156 14.79 -15.80 1.92
N TYR A 157 13.49 -15.55 2.07
CA TYR A 157 12.55 -16.56 2.58
C TYR A 157 12.55 -17.84 1.74
N LEU A 158 12.47 -17.71 0.41
CA LEU A 158 12.43 -18.87 -0.50
C LEU A 158 13.72 -19.68 -0.49
N LEU A 159 14.86 -19.01 -0.33
CA LEU A 159 16.19 -19.63 -0.20
C LEU A 159 16.46 -20.17 1.22
N GLY A 160 15.55 -19.97 2.17
CA GLY A 160 15.73 -20.40 3.56
C GLY A 160 16.75 -19.58 4.34
N LYS A 161 17.10 -18.37 3.87
CA LYS A 161 17.86 -17.40 4.68
C LYS A 161 16.98 -16.91 5.82
N ALA A 162 17.52 -16.90 7.03
CA ALA A 162 16.72 -16.61 8.22
C ALA A 162 16.37 -15.13 8.39
N THR A 163 17.18 -14.21 7.84
CA THR A 163 17.11 -12.78 8.16
C THR A 163 17.15 -11.88 6.92
N VAL A 164 16.68 -10.64 7.10
CA VAL A 164 16.92 -9.52 6.18
C VAL A 164 17.57 -8.40 6.97
N THR A 165 18.79 -8.02 6.62
CA THR A 165 19.60 -7.08 7.41
C THR A 165 19.72 -5.72 6.74
N HIS A 166 20.17 -4.72 7.49
CA HIS A 166 20.50 -3.41 6.92
C HIS A 166 21.54 -3.47 5.80
N ASP A 167 22.48 -4.42 5.85
CA ASP A 167 23.48 -4.62 4.79
C ASP A 167 22.83 -5.12 3.49
N ASP A 168 21.77 -5.93 3.58
CA ASP A 168 21.04 -6.41 2.41
C ASP A 168 20.31 -5.25 1.73
N TYR A 169 19.75 -4.31 2.50
CA TYR A 169 19.19 -3.08 1.98
C TYR A 169 20.24 -2.18 1.32
N ASP A 170 21.41 -2.02 1.95
CA ASP A 170 22.47 -1.18 1.40
C ASP A 170 23.01 -1.75 0.08
N ARG A 171 23.18 -3.08 0.00
CA ARG A 171 23.54 -3.77 -1.26
C ARG A 171 22.48 -3.59 -2.33
N PHE A 172 21.21 -3.76 -1.98
CA PHE A 172 20.09 -3.54 -2.90
C PHE A 172 20.09 -2.11 -3.45
N MET A 173 20.21 -1.10 -2.58
CA MET A 173 20.23 0.31 -3.02
C MET A 173 21.44 0.63 -3.90
N LEU A 174 22.60 0.06 -3.59
CA LEU A 174 23.81 0.20 -4.40
C LEU A 174 23.62 -0.41 -5.80
N ASP A 175 23.03 -1.60 -5.90
CA ASP A 175 22.75 -2.24 -7.19
C ASP A 175 21.76 -1.41 -8.02
N LYS A 176 20.72 -0.83 -7.39
CA LYS A 176 19.77 0.06 -8.07
C LYS A 176 20.43 1.38 -8.51
N SER A 177 21.39 1.92 -7.75
CA SER A 177 22.05 3.20 -8.10
C SER A 177 22.86 3.12 -9.40
N LEU A 178 23.31 1.92 -9.80
CA LEU A 178 24.03 1.70 -11.07
C LEU A 178 23.21 2.09 -12.31
N TRP A 179 21.89 1.99 -12.24
CA TRP A 179 20.98 2.21 -13.37
C TRP A 179 19.95 3.31 -13.13
N HIS A 180 19.80 3.77 -11.89
CA HIS A 180 18.81 4.76 -11.49
C HIS A 180 19.50 5.99 -10.88
N PRO A 181 19.75 7.05 -11.68
CA PRO A 181 20.46 8.25 -11.22
C PRO A 181 19.82 8.90 -9.99
N GLU A 182 18.49 8.88 -9.88
CA GLU A 182 17.79 9.43 -8.71
C GLU A 182 18.05 8.65 -7.41
N VAL A 183 18.50 7.40 -7.50
CA VAL A 183 18.97 6.59 -6.37
C VAL A 183 20.43 6.92 -6.06
N ASP A 184 21.27 7.09 -7.09
CA ASP A 184 22.68 7.47 -6.95
C ASP A 184 22.87 8.87 -6.35
N ASP A 185 21.98 9.80 -6.71
CA ASP A 185 21.95 11.17 -6.22
C ASP A 185 21.54 11.29 -4.73
N LEU A 186 21.10 10.19 -4.10
CA LEU A 186 20.68 10.21 -2.70
C LEU A 186 21.88 10.39 -1.76
N SER A 187 21.75 11.31 -0.81
CA SER A 187 22.68 11.38 0.31
C SER A 187 22.60 10.13 1.19
N SER A 188 23.72 9.77 1.86
CA SER A 188 23.76 8.69 2.84
C SER A 188 22.74 8.85 3.97
N ALA A 189 22.46 10.10 4.38
CA ALA A 189 21.43 10.41 5.37
C ALA A 189 20.01 10.08 4.84
N THR A 190 19.74 10.33 3.56
CA THR A 190 18.47 9.98 2.92
C THR A 190 18.31 8.47 2.83
N ILE A 191 19.34 7.75 2.36
CA ILE A 191 19.31 6.28 2.26
C ILE A 191 19.05 5.66 3.64
N ALA A 192 19.78 6.10 4.67
CA ALA A 192 19.59 5.62 6.04
C ALA A 192 18.17 5.90 6.55
N LYS A 193 17.57 7.04 6.16
CA LYS A 193 16.20 7.38 6.53
C LYS A 193 15.16 6.50 5.82
N LEU A 194 15.34 6.23 4.53
CA LEU A 194 14.48 5.33 3.77
C LEU A 194 14.56 3.91 4.33
N ARG A 195 15.79 3.41 4.59
CA ARG A 195 16.03 2.12 5.26
C ARG A 195 15.27 2.01 6.58
N SER A 196 15.45 2.98 7.48
CA SER A 196 14.76 3.00 8.77
C SER A 196 13.25 2.94 8.63
N ASN A 197 12.69 3.61 7.62
CA ASN A 197 11.25 3.61 7.38
C ASN A 197 10.76 2.27 6.81
N VAL A 198 11.50 1.63 5.91
CA VAL A 198 11.18 0.31 5.33
C VAL A 198 11.23 -0.78 6.40
N PHE A 199 12.32 -0.84 7.18
CA PHE A 199 12.44 -1.81 8.29
C PHE A 199 11.36 -1.62 9.34
N LYS A 200 11.09 -0.37 9.73
CA LYS A 200 9.98 -0.07 10.63
C LYS A 200 8.64 -0.57 10.09
N ALA A 201 8.37 -0.40 8.79
CA ALA A 201 7.16 -0.91 8.16
C ALA A 201 7.10 -2.44 8.17
N MET A 202 8.21 -3.13 7.89
CA MET A 202 8.27 -4.60 7.95
C MET A 202 8.05 -5.15 9.36
N PHE A 203 8.62 -4.52 10.40
CA PHE A 203 8.35 -4.89 11.79
C PHE A 203 6.89 -4.65 12.18
N GLU A 204 6.31 -3.52 11.78
CA GLU A 204 4.90 -3.21 12.03
C GLU A 204 3.93 -4.10 11.24
N ALA A 205 4.39 -4.72 10.14
CA ALA A 205 3.63 -5.67 9.34
C ALA A 205 3.84 -7.13 9.75
N ASP A 206 4.59 -7.39 10.84
CA ASP A 206 4.96 -8.73 11.32
C ASP A 206 5.68 -9.59 10.26
N LEU A 207 6.45 -8.94 9.37
CA LEU A 207 7.26 -9.62 8.34
C LEU A 207 8.66 -9.95 8.85
N LEU A 208 9.16 -9.16 9.80
CA LEU A 208 10.43 -9.36 10.49
C LEU A 208 10.24 -9.32 12.01
N CYS A 209 11.02 -10.11 12.71
CA CYS A 209 11.21 -10.04 14.16
C CYS A 209 12.08 -8.82 14.51
N LYS A 210 11.61 -7.95 15.42
CA LYS A 210 12.31 -6.70 15.74
C LYS A 210 13.60 -6.92 16.54
N GLU A 211 13.69 -8.05 17.23
CA GLU A 211 14.80 -8.38 18.11
C GLU A 211 16.03 -8.88 17.35
N ASP A 212 15.84 -9.57 16.23
CA ASP A 212 16.91 -10.29 15.53
C ASP A 212 16.80 -10.27 13.99
N ASP A 213 15.90 -9.47 13.43
CA ASP A 213 15.65 -9.34 11.99
C ASP A 213 15.25 -10.65 11.28
N THR A 214 14.76 -11.64 12.04
CA THR A 214 14.32 -12.93 11.49
C THR A 214 13.04 -12.77 10.68
N ILE A 215 13.01 -13.37 9.48
CA ILE A 215 11.85 -13.38 8.60
C ILE A 215 10.72 -14.20 9.22
N ARG A 216 9.54 -13.60 9.27
CA ARG A 216 8.29 -14.23 9.70
C ARG A 216 7.44 -14.56 8.47
N PRO A 217 7.06 -15.83 8.25
CA PRO A 217 6.19 -16.20 7.15
C PRO A 217 4.84 -15.49 7.26
N SER A 218 4.35 -14.95 6.15
CA SER A 218 3.05 -14.26 6.15
C SER A 218 1.89 -15.25 6.16
N LEU A 219 0.95 -15.05 7.08
CA LEU A 219 -0.29 -15.80 7.18
C LEU A 219 -1.47 -14.87 6.91
N LEU A 220 -1.85 -14.76 5.64
CA LEU A 220 -3.00 -13.94 5.24
C LEU A 220 -4.30 -14.67 5.54
N SER A 221 -5.32 -13.94 6.00
CA SER A 221 -6.65 -14.51 6.16
C SER A 221 -7.22 -14.96 4.81
N ARG A 222 -8.24 -15.83 4.83
CA ARG A 222 -8.94 -16.25 3.60
C ARG A 222 -9.53 -15.06 2.86
N GLU A 223 -10.10 -14.12 3.61
CA GLU A 223 -10.71 -12.92 3.07
C GLU A 223 -9.67 -12.01 2.43
N MET A 224 -8.57 -11.73 3.14
CA MET A 224 -7.43 -10.98 2.60
C MET A 224 -6.90 -11.60 1.31
N THR A 225 -6.72 -12.93 1.30
CA THR A 225 -6.26 -13.66 0.12
C THR A 225 -7.23 -13.47 -1.04
N SER A 226 -8.54 -13.57 -0.80
CA SER A 226 -9.57 -13.35 -1.82
C SER A 226 -9.54 -11.94 -2.40
N ILE A 227 -9.35 -10.93 -1.55
CA ILE A 227 -9.21 -9.53 -1.97
C ILE A 227 -7.98 -9.35 -2.86
N LEU A 228 -6.82 -9.85 -2.43
CA LEU A 228 -5.56 -9.71 -3.17
C LEU A 228 -5.50 -10.55 -4.45
N MET A 229 -6.30 -11.61 -4.60
CA MET A 229 -6.35 -12.39 -5.85
C MET A 229 -6.74 -11.56 -7.07
N ARG A 230 -7.44 -10.43 -6.90
CA ARG A 230 -7.73 -9.49 -7.99
C ARG A 230 -6.48 -8.80 -8.54
N ARG A 231 -5.40 -8.79 -7.75
CA ARG A 231 -4.06 -8.26 -8.07
C ARG A 231 -2.99 -9.17 -7.47
N ALA A 232 -2.84 -10.34 -8.09
CA ALA A 232 -2.01 -11.42 -7.55
C ALA A 232 -0.51 -11.09 -7.48
N ASP A 233 -0.03 -10.08 -8.22
CA ASP A 233 1.32 -9.52 -8.09
C ASP A 233 1.64 -9.09 -6.64
N SER A 234 0.61 -8.74 -5.87
CA SER A 234 0.78 -8.28 -4.49
C SER A 234 1.18 -9.38 -3.52
N PHE A 235 1.03 -10.66 -3.89
CA PHE A 235 1.56 -11.77 -3.10
C PHE A 235 3.10 -11.83 -3.12
N ASP A 236 3.75 -11.23 -4.13
CA ASP A 236 5.21 -11.22 -4.22
C ASP A 236 5.87 -10.26 -3.22
N PHE A 237 5.09 -9.42 -2.55
CA PHE A 237 5.58 -8.55 -1.47
C PHE A 237 5.71 -9.27 -0.12
N PHE A 238 5.31 -10.53 -0.02
CA PHE A 238 5.28 -11.26 1.24
C PHE A 238 6.29 -12.43 1.26
N PRO A 239 6.89 -12.74 2.42
CA PRO A 239 7.67 -13.96 2.65
C PRO A 239 6.75 -15.19 2.70
N MET A 240 6.21 -15.55 1.55
CA MET A 240 5.37 -16.71 1.36
C MET A 240 5.68 -17.35 0.00
N ARG A 241 5.45 -18.66 -0.09
CA ARG A 241 5.49 -19.33 -1.38
C ARG A 241 4.30 -18.83 -2.20
N GLY A 242 4.54 -18.52 -3.47
CA GLY A 242 3.48 -18.09 -4.37
C GLY A 242 2.29 -19.05 -4.27
N THR A 243 1.09 -18.48 -4.18
CA THR A 243 -0.17 -19.21 -4.29
C THR A 243 -0.24 -19.73 -5.71
N SER A 244 0.40 -20.87 -5.97
CA SER A 244 0.17 -21.63 -7.19
C SER A 244 -1.27 -22.11 -7.10
N LEU A 245 -2.19 -21.31 -7.64
CA LEU A 245 -3.52 -21.75 -7.99
C LEU A 245 -3.33 -22.90 -8.99
N ALA A 246 -3.45 -24.12 -8.49
CA ALA A 246 -3.69 -25.32 -9.29
C ALA A 246 -5.17 -25.36 -9.68
#